data_AF-A0AAD9ITM6-F1
#
_entry.id   AF-A0AAD9ITM6-F1
#
_cell.length_a   1.000
_cell.length_b   1.000
_cell.length_c   1.000
_cell.angle_alpha   90.00
_cell.angle_beta   90.00
_cell.angle_gamma   90.00
#
_symmetry.space_group_name_H-M   'P 1'
#
loop_
_entity.id
_entity.type
_entity.pdbx_description
1 polymer ?
#
loop_
_entity_poly.entity_id
_entity_poly.type
_entity_poly.pdbx_seq_one_letter_code
_entity_poly.pdbx_strand_id
1 'polypeptide(L)'
;MGDLAFYGEWMKDDVLYLKEITPEIISEIRSFEMTKNDVLVASYPKTGTTWTQELVWLLQNNGDLKHALSVPVYKRIPYLEYNKKGVTSGLDQ
;
A
#
# COMPACT_ATOMS: atom_id res chain seq x y z
N MET A 1 9.96 1.60 30.78
CA MET A 1 9.10 0.45 30.44
C MET A 1 9.53 0.07 29.03
N GLY A 2 10.36 -0.97 28.94
CA GLY A 2 11.31 -1.16 27.84
C GLY A 2 10.70 -1.67 26.55
N ASP A 3 11.35 -1.29 25.45
CA ASP A 3 11.03 -1.63 24.07
C ASP A 3 10.85 -3.13 23.88
N LEU A 4 9.58 -3.54 23.71
CA LEU A 4 9.18 -4.86 23.23
C LEU A 4 9.41 -4.92 21.71
N ALA A 5 10.65 -4.71 21.26
CA ALA A 5 11.04 -4.98 19.88
C ALA A 5 11.10 -6.50 19.69
N PHE A 6 9.94 -7.12 19.51
CA PHE A 6 9.84 -8.48 18.99
C PHE A 6 10.34 -8.45 17.54
N TYR A 7 11.42 -9.17 17.24
CA TYR A 7 11.87 -9.59 15.91
C TYR A 7 11.65 -8.61 14.73
N GLY A 8 12.11 -7.36 14.86
CA GLY A 8 12.05 -6.40 13.75
C GLY A 8 10.66 -5.81 13.51
N GLU A 9 9.92 -5.54 14.58
CA GLU A 9 8.70 -4.74 14.56
C GLU A 9 8.86 -3.56 15.53
N TRP A 10 8.18 -2.43 15.25
CA TRP A 10 8.19 -1.24 16.11
C TRP A 10 6.75 -0.75 16.34
N MET A 11 6.51 -0.04 17.45
CA MET A 11 5.18 0.46 17.79
C MET A 11 5.12 1.98 17.81
N LYS A 12 3.99 2.53 17.36
CA LYS A 12 3.63 3.95 17.51
C LYS A 12 2.13 4.09 17.60
N ASP A 13 1.66 4.91 18.55
CA ASP A 13 0.24 5.17 18.78
C ASP A 13 -0.59 3.87 18.92
N ASP A 14 -0.06 2.89 19.65
CA ASP A 14 -0.62 1.54 19.85
C ASP A 14 -0.78 0.69 18.57
N VAL A 15 -0.14 1.09 17.46
CA VAL A 15 -0.07 0.33 16.21
C VAL A 15 1.31 -0.32 16.09
N LEU A 16 1.32 -1.62 15.80
CA LEU A 16 2.52 -2.40 15.49
C LEU A 16 2.81 -2.33 13.99
N TYR A 17 4.05 -1.95 13.65
CA TYR A 17 4.54 -1.81 12.29
C TYR A 17 5.60 -2.86 11.99
N LEU A 18 5.55 -3.39 10.75
CA LEU A 18 6.59 -4.23 10.19
C LEU A 18 7.89 -3.42 10.02
N LYS A 19 9.08 -4.02 10.20
CA LYS A 19 10.39 -3.37 9.96
C LYS A 19 10.49 -2.68 8.60
N GLU A 20 9.81 -3.21 7.58
CA GLU A 20 9.84 -2.65 6.23
C GLU A 20 9.13 -1.30 6.14
N ILE A 21 8.20 -1.00 7.06
CA ILE A 21 7.48 0.25 7.13
C ILE A 21 8.19 1.14 8.15
N THR A 22 9.06 2.03 7.71
CA THR A 22 9.86 2.87 8.61
C THR A 22 9.08 4.12 9.06
N PRO A 23 9.47 4.78 10.17
CA PRO A 23 8.88 6.05 10.58
C PRO A 23 8.92 7.13 9.49
N GLU A 24 9.96 7.14 8.66
CA GLU A 24 10.12 8.05 7.52
C GLU A 24 9.03 7.82 6.48
N ILE A 25 8.77 6.55 6.09
CA ILE A 25 7.66 6.19 5.19
C ILE A 25 6.33 6.69 5.77
N ILE A 26 6.09 6.50 7.07
CA ILE A 26 4.87 7.01 7.72
C ILE A 26 4.78 8.54 7.66
N SER A 27 5.90 9.25 7.79
CA SER A 27 5.95 10.71 7.66
C SER A 27 5.64 11.17 6.23
N GLU A 28 6.16 10.46 5.23
CA GLU A 28 5.90 10.74 3.81
C GLU A 28 4.42 10.52 3.48
N ILE A 29 3.83 9.40 3.91
CA ILE A 29 2.38 9.12 3.72
C ILE A 29 1.53 10.22 4.35
N ARG A 30 1.88 10.72 5.54
CA ARG A 30 1.14 11.80 6.19
C ARG A 30 1.22 13.14 5.45
N SER A 31 2.23 13.30 4.60
CA SER A 31 2.46 14.48 3.78
C SER A 31 1.98 14.28 2.33
N PHE A 32 1.49 13.09 1.98
CA PHE A 32 1.00 12.78 0.64
C PHE A 32 -0.25 13.59 0.32
N GLU A 33 -0.24 14.29 -0.81
CA GLU A 33 -1.37 15.10 -1.28
C GLU A 33 -2.19 14.32 -2.30
N MET A 34 -3.42 13.98 -1.93
CA MET A 34 -4.35 13.33 -2.85
C MET A 34 -5.02 14.34 -3.78
N THR A 35 -5.24 13.92 -5.03
CA THR A 35 -6.07 14.63 -5.99
C THR A 35 -7.52 14.15 -5.95
N LYS A 36 -8.43 14.96 -6.50
CA LYS A 36 -9.85 14.60 -6.64
C LYS A 36 -10.13 13.38 -7.53
N ASN A 37 -9.13 12.94 -8.30
CA ASN A 37 -9.23 11.82 -9.23
C ASN A 37 -8.64 10.53 -8.65
N ASP A 38 -8.01 10.60 -7.48
CA ASP A 38 -7.33 9.44 -6.89
C ASP A 38 -8.33 8.51 -6.23
N VAL A 39 -8.00 7.22 -6.23
CA VAL A 39 -8.78 6.17 -5.56
C VAL A 39 -7.90 5.44 -4.58
N LEU A 40 -8.26 5.50 -3.29
CA LEU A 40 -7.57 4.77 -2.23
C LEU A 40 -8.31 3.47 -1.91
N VAL A 41 -7.60 2.34 -1.94
CA VAL A 41 -8.09 1.06 -1.43
C VAL A 41 -7.54 0.86 -0.02
N ALA A 42 -8.38 1.04 0.98
CA ALA A 42 -8.03 0.83 2.39
C ALA A 42 -8.64 -0.48 2.92
N SER A 43 -7.81 -1.30 3.56
CA SER A 43 -8.26 -2.58 4.13
C SER A 43 -7.37 -3.01 5.28
N TYR A 44 -7.91 -3.82 6.19
CA TYR A 44 -7.07 -4.54 7.15
C TYR A 44 -6.36 -5.72 6.45
N PRO A 45 -5.10 -6.05 6.80
CA PRO A 45 -4.40 -7.15 6.14
C PRO A 45 -5.22 -8.44 6.14
N LYS A 46 -5.21 -9.13 4.99
CA LYS A 46 -5.87 -10.43 4.76
C LYS A 46 -7.41 -10.38 4.65
N THR A 47 -8.05 -9.21 4.65
CA THR A 47 -9.51 -9.10 4.47
C THR A 47 -9.94 -8.94 3.00
N GLY A 48 -9.17 -9.48 2.05
CA GLY A 48 -9.52 -9.42 0.62
C GLY A 48 -9.00 -8.20 -0.14
N THR A 49 -7.90 -7.58 0.29
CA THR A 49 -7.24 -6.45 -0.40
C THR A 49 -7.01 -6.75 -1.88
N THR A 50 -6.39 -7.90 -2.20
CA THR A 50 -6.10 -8.30 -3.58
C THR A 50 -7.36 -8.38 -4.45
N TRP A 51 -8.44 -8.96 -3.91
CA TRP A 51 -9.68 -9.10 -4.67
C TRP A 51 -10.35 -7.75 -4.93
N THR A 52 -10.36 -6.87 -3.93
CA THR A 52 -10.88 -5.50 -4.05
C THR A 52 -10.06 -4.68 -5.04
N GLN A 53 -8.73 -4.76 -4.98
CA GLN A 53 -7.83 -4.09 -5.92
C GLN A 53 -8.08 -4.50 -7.37
N GLU A 54 -8.25 -5.81 -7.64
CA GLU A 54 -8.56 -6.28 -8.98
C GLU A 54 -9.89 -5.72 -9.51
N LEU A 55 -10.94 -5.75 -8.70
CA LEU A 55 -12.25 -5.24 -9.08
C LEU A 55 -12.22 -3.73 -9.34
N VAL A 56 -11.58 -2.96 -8.46
CA VAL A 56 -11.44 -1.50 -8.63
C VAL A 56 -10.66 -1.19 -9.91
N TRP A 57 -9.55 -1.88 -10.16
CA TRP A 57 -8.75 -1.65 -11.36
C TRP A 57 -9.53 -1.96 -12.64
N LEU A 58 -10.25 -3.08 -12.68
CA LEU A 58 -11.06 -3.46 -13.84
C LEU A 58 -12.18 -2.46 -14.11
N LEU A 59 -12.87 -1.99 -13.06
CA LEU A 59 -13.93 -0.98 -13.20
C LEU A 59 -13.40 0.34 -13.79
N GLN A 60 -12.22 0.79 -13.35
CA GLN A 60 -11.61 2.01 -13.88
C GLN A 60 -11.07 1.85 -15.30
N ASN A 61 -10.72 0.62 -15.71
CA ASN A 61 -10.09 0.31 -16.99
C ASN A 61 -11.04 -0.42 -17.95
N ASN A 62 -12.35 -0.13 -17.87
CA ASN A 62 -13.38 -0.67 -18.78
C ASN A 62 -13.38 -2.20 -18.91
N GLY A 63 -13.00 -2.91 -17.85
CA GLY A 63 -12.93 -4.37 -17.83
C GLY A 63 -11.79 -4.98 -18.65
N ASP A 64 -10.65 -4.29 -18.83
CA ASP A 64 -9.49 -4.83 -19.55
C ASP A 64 -8.81 -6.03 -18.84
N LEU A 65 -9.39 -7.21 -19.03
CA LEU A 65 -8.86 -8.45 -18.46
C LEU A 65 -7.48 -8.81 -19.04
N LYS A 66 -7.17 -8.42 -20.28
CA LYS A 66 -5.90 -8.78 -20.92
C LYS A 66 -4.73 -8.11 -20.19
N HIS A 67 -4.89 -6.83 -19.84
CA HIS A 67 -3.88 -6.11 -19.07
C HIS A 67 -3.86 -6.54 -17.60
N ALA A 68 -5.03 -6.76 -16.98
CA ALA A 68 -5.09 -7.23 -15.59
C ALA A 68 -4.33 -8.56 -15.38
N LEU A 69 -4.39 -9.46 -16.37
CA LEU A 69 -3.68 -10.75 -16.35
C LEU A 69 -2.19 -10.65 -16.72
N SER A 70 -1.76 -9.58 -17.40
CA SER A 70 -0.36 -9.42 -17.83
C SER A 70 0.49 -8.64 -16.83
N VAL A 71 -0.13 -7.78 -16.02
CA VAL A 71 0.56 -6.96 -15.01
C VAL A 71 0.10 -7.32 -13.60
N PRO A 72 1.02 -7.66 -12.67
CA PRO A 72 0.66 -7.96 -11.28
C PRO A 72 -0.07 -6.79 -10.59
N VAL A 73 -1.05 -7.11 -9.74
CA VAL A 73 -1.90 -6.13 -9.06
C VAL A 73 -1.14 -5.04 -8.32
N TYR A 74 -0.04 -5.38 -7.63
CA TYR A 74 0.76 -4.42 -6.85
C TYR A 74 1.52 -3.40 -7.72
N LYS A 75 1.68 -3.67 -9.02
CA LYS A 75 2.21 -2.68 -9.98
C LYS A 75 1.12 -1.80 -10.57
N ARG A 76 -0.12 -2.28 -10.59
CA ARG A 76 -1.29 -1.55 -11.09
C ARG A 76 -1.90 -0.65 -10.03
N ILE A 77 -1.88 -1.11 -8.77
CA ILE A 77 -2.31 -0.37 -7.58
C ILE A 77 -1.19 -0.51 -6.55
N PRO A 78 -0.20 0.40 -6.56
CA PRO A 78 0.89 0.37 -5.60
C PRO A 78 0.42 0.75 -4.19
N TYR A 79 1.12 0.25 -3.18
CA TYR A 79 0.86 0.55 -1.77
C TYR A 79 1.63 1.81 -1.38
N LEU A 80 1.01 2.69 -0.59
CA LEU A 80 1.64 3.91 -0.09
C LEU A 80 2.78 3.57 0.89
N GLU A 81 2.57 2.55 1.71
CA GLU A 81 3.47 2.08 2.75
C GLU A 81 4.58 1.14 2.27
N TYR A 82 4.63 0.83 0.97
CA TYR A 82 5.63 -0.07 0.41
C TYR A 82 6.67 0.69 -0.40
N ASN A 83 7.89 0.80 0.14
CA ASN A 83 9.03 1.42 -0.53
C ASN A 83 10.25 0.48 -0.49
N LYS A 84 10.35 -0.39 -1.50
CA LYS A 84 11.49 -1.30 -1.69
C LYS A 84 12.22 -0.90 -2.96
N LYS A 85 13.57 -0.81 -2.90
CA LYS A 85 14.41 -0.52 -4.07
C LYS A 85 13.99 -1.35 -5.30
N GLY A 86 13.63 -0.66 -6.38
CA GLY A 86 13.20 -1.27 -7.64
C GLY A 86 11.71 -1.59 -7.76
N VAL A 87 10.89 -1.22 -6.76
CA VAL A 87 9.42 -1.31 -6.79
C VAL A 87 8.85 0.09 -6.63
N THR A 88 7.98 0.51 -7.55
CA THR A 88 7.28 1.80 -7.50
C THR A 88 6.39 1.85 -6.26
N SER A 89 6.58 2.89 -5.45
CA SER A 89 5.70 3.19 -4.31
C SER A 89 4.45 3.93 -4.80
N GLY A 90 3.35 3.84 -4.04
CA GLY A 90 2.20 4.71 -4.28
C GLY A 90 2.51 6.19 -4.04
N LEU A 91 3.61 6.49 -3.34
CA LEU A 91 4.09 7.86 -3.14
C LEU A 91 4.74 8.47 -4.39
N ASP A 92 5.09 7.63 -5.38
CA ASP A 92 5.72 8.08 -6.64
C ASP A 92 4.71 8.43 -7.75
N GLN A 93 3.39 8.29 -7.49
CA GLN A 93 2.32 8.45 -8.48
C GLN A 93 1.83 9.88 -8.63
#